data_AF-A0AAD7CAI2-F1
#
_entry.id   AF-A0AAD7CAI2-F1
#
_cell.length_a   1.000
_cell.length_b   1.000
_cell.length_c   1.000
_cell.angle_alpha   90.00
_cell.angle_beta   90.00
_cell.angle_gamma   90.00
#
_symmetry.space_group_name_H-M   'P 1'
#
loop_
_entity.id
_entity.type
_entity.pdbx_description
1 polymer ?
#
loop_
_entity_poly.entity_id
_entity_poly.type
_entity_poly.pdbx_seq_one_letter_code
_entity_poly.pdbx_strand_id
1 'polypeptide(L)'
;PGQQLCVSKGTAPGPPKRNSDGSCATYTTVHDDSCSAIAAKFFITTKDIEAWNAHTFQWKGCARLGAKYKLCISTGTPPPPPIIPGLQCGPQSAGNASCPLKACCGAFGFCGLTEEFCTTSQGPNPCIRDCGLTKLPSCSSSSTLSRKIGYYAGWGDYRSCGVNVAPDQINWENFTGAHYAFATISQDLKIQLADTDVPLLKKLVAQRSRWPKLQVVIAVGGWAFSCDAPTKDLFSVMISNKANRATFISSVAAFLKEYELQGIDIDFEYPGAIERGAPATGKPTSPPHKFTQ
;
A
#
# COMPACT_ATOMS: atom_id res chain seq x y z
N PRO A 1 40.01 29.08 3.62
CA PRO A 1 39.72 28.23 2.44
C PRO A 1 38.64 28.88 1.56
N GLY A 2 38.83 28.94 0.25
CA GLY A 2 37.89 29.61 -0.68
C GLY A 2 38.13 31.11 -0.91
N GLN A 3 39.21 31.68 -0.38
CA GLN A 3 39.65 33.02 -0.74
C GLN A 3 40.19 32.99 -2.16
N GLN A 4 39.59 33.79 -3.05
CA GLN A 4 40.04 33.86 -4.42
C GLN A 4 41.30 34.74 -4.50
N LEU A 5 42.31 34.21 -5.19
CA LEU A 5 43.56 34.91 -5.45
C LEU A 5 43.60 35.25 -6.94
N CYS A 6 43.85 36.52 -7.25
CA CYS A 6 44.09 36.94 -8.62
C CYS A 6 45.44 36.37 -9.08
N VAL A 7 45.41 35.39 -10.00
CA VAL A 7 46.62 34.76 -10.57
C VAL A 7 47.02 35.32 -11.94
N SER A 8 46.20 36.18 -12.53
CA SER A 8 46.47 36.88 -13.79
C SER A 8 45.66 38.19 -13.89
N LYS A 9 46.01 39.07 -14.84
CA LYS A 9 45.24 40.29 -15.15
C LYS A 9 44.03 39.93 -16.02
N GLY A 10 42.84 40.39 -15.65
CA GLY A 10 41.60 40.20 -16.40
C GLY A 10 40.35 40.66 -15.62
N THR A 11 39.18 40.53 -16.23
CA THR A 11 37.88 40.76 -15.56
C THR A 11 37.52 39.55 -14.70
N ALA A 12 37.12 39.78 -13.45
CA ALA A 12 36.65 38.71 -12.58
C ALA A 12 35.46 37.96 -13.22
N PRO A 13 35.40 36.62 -13.12
CA PRO A 13 34.23 35.87 -13.57
C PRO A 13 32.97 36.37 -12.86
N GLY A 14 31.88 36.51 -13.60
CA GLY A 14 30.57 36.85 -13.04
C GLY A 14 29.83 35.62 -12.48
N PRO A 15 28.71 35.83 -11.78
CA PRO A 15 27.90 34.73 -11.28
C PRO A 15 27.33 33.86 -12.42
N PRO A 16 27.14 32.55 -12.19
CA PRO A 16 26.47 31.66 -13.13
C PRO A 16 25.09 32.19 -13.51
N LYS A 17 24.74 32.02 -14.79
CA LYS A 17 23.43 32.42 -15.32
C LYS A 17 22.51 31.22 -15.47
N ARG A 18 21.21 31.49 -15.38
CA ARG A 18 20.16 30.53 -15.74
C ARG A 18 20.40 29.98 -17.15
N ASN A 19 20.17 28.69 -17.34
CA ASN A 19 20.25 28.05 -18.65
C ASN A 19 19.15 28.56 -19.59
N SER A 20 19.34 28.36 -20.89
CA SER A 20 18.39 28.80 -21.93
C SER A 20 17.03 28.11 -21.83
N ASP A 21 16.98 26.88 -21.31
CA ASP A 21 15.75 26.12 -21.05
C ASP A 21 14.99 26.57 -19.78
N GLY A 22 15.51 27.57 -19.06
CA GLY A 22 14.92 28.08 -17.82
C GLY A 22 15.35 27.33 -16.56
N SER A 23 16.14 26.26 -16.67
CA SER A 23 16.72 25.55 -15.52
C SER A 23 17.86 26.35 -14.89
N CYS A 24 18.10 26.14 -13.60
CA CYS A 24 19.22 26.78 -12.90
C CYS A 24 20.56 26.17 -13.35
N ALA A 25 21.63 26.97 -13.31
CA ALA A 25 22.97 26.41 -13.27
C ALA A 25 23.13 25.60 -11.97
N THR A 26 23.77 24.43 -12.05
CA THR A 26 23.85 23.50 -10.91
C THR A 26 25.28 23.23 -10.48
N TYR A 27 25.43 22.93 -9.18
CA TYR A 27 26.66 22.43 -8.58
C TYR A 27 26.35 21.20 -7.74
N THR A 28 27.11 20.13 -7.93
CA THR A 28 27.00 18.93 -7.09
C THR A 28 27.95 19.08 -5.91
N THR A 29 27.40 19.11 -4.71
CA THR A 29 28.19 19.25 -3.48
C THR A 29 29.11 18.07 -3.25
N VAL A 30 30.26 18.30 -2.63
CA VAL A 30 31.20 17.28 -2.18
C VAL A 30 31.31 17.28 -0.66
N HIS A 31 32.11 16.36 -0.10
CA HIS A 31 32.36 16.32 1.34
C HIS A 31 32.99 17.65 1.81
N ASP A 32 32.58 18.13 2.97
CA ASP A 32 32.99 19.41 3.60
C ASP A 32 32.61 20.71 2.86
N ASP A 33 31.80 20.63 1.80
CA ASP A 33 31.24 21.83 1.20
C ASP A 33 30.35 22.59 2.21
N SER A 34 30.47 23.93 2.16
CA SER A 34 29.56 24.83 2.87
C SER A 34 28.99 25.85 1.89
N CYS A 35 27.77 26.32 2.15
CA CYS A 35 27.18 27.35 1.30
C CYS A 35 28.05 28.60 1.19
N SER A 36 28.80 28.99 2.22
CA SER A 36 29.69 30.15 2.17
C SER A 36 30.86 29.94 1.20
N ALA A 37 31.48 28.75 1.21
CA ALA A 37 32.54 28.41 0.26
C ALA A 37 32.02 28.33 -1.19
N ILE A 38 30.83 27.75 -1.39
CA ILE A 38 30.17 27.70 -2.69
C ILE A 38 29.80 29.10 -3.17
N ALA A 39 29.25 29.94 -2.29
CA ALA A 39 28.87 31.32 -2.60
C ALA A 39 30.09 32.14 -3.05
N ALA A 40 31.20 32.05 -2.32
CA ALA A 40 32.46 32.69 -2.69
C ALA A 40 33.05 32.15 -4.01
N LYS A 41 32.91 30.85 -4.28
CA LYS A 41 33.36 30.22 -5.53
C LYS A 41 32.61 30.73 -6.75
N PHE A 42 31.31 31.00 -6.61
CA PHE A 42 30.43 31.36 -7.73
C PHE A 42 29.99 32.82 -7.74
N PHE A 43 30.59 33.69 -6.93
CA PHE A 43 30.26 35.13 -6.88
C PHE A 43 28.78 35.40 -6.59
N ILE A 44 28.18 34.59 -5.73
CA ILE A 44 26.80 34.72 -5.23
C ILE A 44 26.80 34.85 -3.71
N THR A 45 25.63 35.04 -3.09
CA THR A 45 25.49 35.05 -1.63
C THR A 45 24.88 33.75 -1.10
N THR A 46 25.09 33.45 0.18
CA THR A 46 24.38 32.36 0.85
C THR A 46 22.86 32.56 0.82
N LYS A 47 22.40 33.81 0.86
CA LYS A 47 20.99 34.18 0.72
C LYS A 47 20.43 33.81 -0.66
N ASP A 48 21.24 33.98 -1.71
CA ASP A 48 20.85 33.55 -3.06
C ASP A 48 20.70 32.03 -3.13
N ILE A 49 21.66 31.28 -2.56
CA ILE A 49 21.58 29.82 -2.50
C ILE A 49 20.31 29.37 -1.77
N GLU A 50 20.02 29.94 -0.60
CA GLU A 50 18.81 29.63 0.16
C GLU A 50 17.54 29.94 -0.65
N ALA A 51 17.49 31.10 -1.31
CA ALA A 51 16.33 31.52 -2.09
C ALA A 51 16.09 30.62 -3.31
N TRP A 52 17.14 30.30 -4.07
CA TRP A 52 17.01 29.50 -5.29
C TRP A 52 16.72 28.02 -5.04
N ASN A 53 17.00 27.52 -3.83
CA ASN A 53 16.79 26.11 -3.47
C ASN A 53 15.60 25.88 -2.52
N ALA A 54 14.88 26.92 -2.13
CA ALA A 54 13.74 26.84 -1.20
C ALA A 54 12.63 25.85 -1.64
N HIS A 55 12.52 25.58 -2.94
CA HIS A 55 11.56 24.63 -3.52
C HIS A 55 12.20 23.36 -4.08
N THR A 56 13.51 23.16 -3.88
CA THR A 56 14.20 21.95 -4.30
C THR A 56 13.85 20.82 -3.33
N PHE A 57 13.49 19.65 -3.87
CA PHE A 57 13.14 18.48 -3.06
C PHE A 57 14.25 18.15 -2.06
N GLN A 58 13.86 17.90 -0.80
CA GLN A 58 14.76 17.65 0.33
C GLN A 58 15.79 18.77 0.63
N TRP A 59 15.57 20.01 0.18
CA TRP A 59 16.35 21.13 0.66
C TRP A 59 16.15 21.32 2.17
N LYS A 60 17.24 21.27 2.94
CA LYS A 60 17.24 21.40 4.41
C LYS A 60 17.90 22.69 4.89
N GLY A 61 18.20 23.61 3.97
CA GLY A 61 18.96 24.82 4.22
C GLY A 61 20.47 24.59 4.28
N CYS A 62 21.21 25.68 4.20
CA CYS A 62 22.66 25.72 4.20
C CYS A 62 23.29 25.16 5.48
N ALA A 63 22.57 25.19 6.61
CA ALA A 63 23.03 24.61 7.88
C ALA A 63 23.09 23.07 7.85
N ARG A 64 22.43 22.43 6.87
CA ARG A 64 22.34 20.97 6.73
C ARG A 64 22.74 20.51 5.32
N LEU A 65 23.70 21.20 4.71
CA LEU A 65 24.20 20.86 3.38
C LEU A 65 24.93 19.52 3.42
N GLY A 66 24.41 18.52 2.70
CA GLY A 66 25.06 17.22 2.52
C GLY A 66 25.87 17.15 1.23
N ALA A 67 26.76 16.16 1.12
CA ALA A 67 27.46 15.84 -0.13
C ALA A 67 26.52 15.20 -1.17
N LYS A 68 26.91 15.25 -2.44
CA LYS A 68 26.18 14.73 -3.63
C LYS A 68 24.81 15.37 -3.86
N TYR A 69 24.52 16.50 -3.22
CA TYR A 69 23.31 17.27 -3.44
C TYR A 69 23.48 18.16 -4.67
N LYS A 70 22.49 18.15 -5.59
CA LYS A 70 22.53 18.95 -6.82
C LYS A 70 21.89 20.32 -6.56
N LEU A 71 22.73 21.29 -6.21
CA LEU A 71 22.37 22.63 -5.76
C LEU A 71 22.19 23.59 -6.93
N CYS A 72 21.15 24.43 -6.92
CA CYS A 72 21.07 25.58 -7.81
C CYS A 72 22.01 26.71 -7.36
N ILE A 73 22.84 27.20 -8.28
CA ILE A 73 23.77 28.33 -8.08
C ILE A 73 23.42 29.52 -9.00
N SER A 74 22.21 29.53 -9.56
CA SER A 74 21.58 30.65 -10.25
C SER A 74 20.06 30.59 -10.03
N THR A 75 19.34 31.61 -10.46
CA THR A 75 17.88 31.52 -10.65
C THR A 75 17.51 30.44 -11.67
N GLY A 76 16.30 29.89 -11.59
CA GLY A 76 15.75 28.91 -12.52
C GLY A 76 15.11 27.70 -11.84
N THR A 77 14.58 26.78 -12.63
CA THR A 77 13.97 25.54 -12.11
C THR A 77 15.06 24.54 -11.71
N PRO A 78 15.00 23.93 -10.50
CA PRO A 78 15.95 22.89 -10.12
C PRO A 78 15.77 21.63 -10.98
N PRO A 79 16.84 20.85 -11.19
CA PRO A 79 16.71 19.56 -11.85
C PRO A 79 15.81 18.63 -11.03
N PRO A 80 15.06 17.73 -11.68
CA PRO A 80 14.30 16.72 -10.95
C PRO A 80 15.25 15.84 -10.13
N PRO A 81 14.81 15.34 -8.96
CA PRO A 81 15.62 14.45 -8.15
C PRO A 81 15.86 13.12 -8.91
N PRO A 82 16.96 12.41 -8.61
CA PRO A 82 17.23 11.13 -9.25
C PRO A 82 16.15 10.11 -8.90
N ILE A 83 15.79 9.28 -9.88
CA ILE A 83 14.83 8.19 -9.70
C ILE A 83 15.52 7.05 -8.96
N ILE A 84 14.89 6.56 -7.90
CA ILE A 84 15.34 5.43 -7.10
C ILE A 84 14.44 4.22 -7.42
N PRO A 85 14.99 3.14 -8.01
CA PRO A 85 14.23 1.92 -8.26
C PRO A 85 13.62 1.35 -6.97
N GLY A 86 12.36 0.91 -7.04
CA GLY A 86 11.65 0.28 -5.92
C GLY A 86 10.80 1.24 -5.07
N LEU A 87 10.94 2.56 -5.23
CA LEU A 87 10.04 3.50 -4.57
C LEU A 87 8.64 3.48 -5.20
N GLN A 88 7.62 3.47 -4.35
CA GLN A 88 6.21 3.37 -4.74
C GLN A 88 5.61 4.76 -5.05
N CYS A 89 6.10 5.81 -4.41
CA CYS A 89 5.52 7.15 -4.52
C CYS A 89 6.55 8.27 -4.32
N GLY A 90 6.16 9.50 -4.67
CA GLY A 90 6.92 10.72 -4.42
C GLY A 90 7.94 11.06 -5.50
N PRO A 91 8.63 12.22 -5.41
CA PRO A 91 9.44 12.78 -6.51
C PRO A 91 10.59 11.89 -7.00
N GLN A 92 11.06 10.96 -6.18
CA GLN A 92 12.12 10.01 -6.53
C GLN A 92 11.59 8.67 -7.07
N SER A 93 10.28 8.45 -7.09
CA SER A 93 9.70 7.30 -7.78
C SER A 93 9.52 7.57 -9.27
N ALA A 94 9.44 6.51 -10.07
CA ALA A 94 9.23 6.61 -11.51
C ALA A 94 7.97 7.43 -11.81
N GLY A 95 8.14 8.58 -12.46
CA GLY A 95 7.03 9.47 -12.84
C GLY A 95 6.37 10.21 -11.66
N ASN A 96 7.03 10.33 -10.50
CA ASN A 96 6.47 11.00 -9.31
C ASN A 96 5.10 10.41 -8.91
N ALA A 97 5.07 9.08 -8.81
CA ALA A 97 3.84 8.32 -8.61
C ALA A 97 3.13 8.71 -7.31
N SER A 98 1.79 8.59 -7.33
CA SER A 98 0.95 8.72 -6.14
C SER A 98 0.63 7.34 -5.59
N CYS A 99 0.36 7.27 -4.29
CA CYS A 99 -0.07 6.02 -3.69
C CYS A 99 -1.47 5.61 -4.14
N PRO A 100 -1.72 4.31 -4.39
CA PRO A 100 -3.06 3.79 -4.58
C PRO A 100 -3.98 4.13 -3.41
N LEU A 101 -5.29 4.21 -3.67
CA LEU A 101 -6.33 4.45 -2.66
C LEU A 101 -6.15 5.73 -1.81
N LYS A 102 -5.33 6.69 -2.28
CA LYS A 102 -4.94 7.89 -1.51
C LYS A 102 -4.29 7.55 -0.16
N ALA A 103 -3.55 6.44 -0.10
CA ALA A 103 -2.68 6.16 1.05
C ALA A 103 -1.60 7.24 1.16
N CYS A 104 -1.05 7.44 2.36
CA CYS A 104 -0.02 8.44 2.59
C CYS A 104 1.26 8.03 1.87
N CYS A 105 1.85 8.98 1.15
CA CYS A 105 3.20 8.81 0.62
C CYS A 105 4.21 9.20 1.71
N GLY A 106 4.79 8.20 2.36
CA GLY A 106 5.77 8.40 3.43
C GLY A 106 7.04 9.08 2.93
N ALA A 107 7.81 9.64 3.86
CA ALA A 107 9.04 10.39 3.57
C ALA A 107 10.09 9.62 2.75
N PHE A 108 10.05 8.29 2.82
CA PHE A 108 10.97 7.39 2.15
C PHE A 108 10.45 6.86 0.81
N GLY A 109 9.32 7.38 0.31
CA GLY A 109 8.78 7.00 -1.00
C GLY A 109 7.98 5.70 -1.02
N PHE A 110 7.47 5.27 0.14
CA PHE A 110 6.59 4.11 0.28
C PHE A 110 5.19 4.51 0.71
N CYS A 111 4.20 3.71 0.33
CA CYS A 111 2.80 3.95 0.61
C CYS A 111 2.37 3.25 1.90
N GLY A 112 1.60 3.95 2.74
CA GLY A 112 1.01 3.33 3.92
C GLY A 112 -0.08 4.18 4.58
N LEU A 113 -0.75 3.59 5.56
CA LEU A 113 -1.89 4.20 6.27
C LEU A 113 -1.64 4.42 7.76
N THR A 114 -0.46 4.02 8.25
CA THR A 114 -0.07 4.16 9.66
C THR A 114 0.59 5.51 9.90
N GLU A 115 0.79 5.84 11.17
CA GLU A 115 1.40 7.10 11.60
C GLU A 115 2.77 7.31 10.96
N GLU A 116 3.56 6.25 10.82
CA GLU A 116 4.87 6.24 10.17
C GLU A 116 4.85 6.82 8.75
N PHE A 117 3.80 6.56 7.99
CA PHE A 117 3.65 7.06 6.61
C PHE A 117 2.90 8.39 6.55
N CYS A 118 1.99 8.63 7.49
CA CYS A 118 1.03 9.72 7.45
C CYS A 118 1.40 10.93 8.30
N THR A 119 2.53 10.89 9.02
CA THR A 119 2.95 11.96 9.93
C THR A 119 3.01 13.32 9.22
N THR A 120 2.21 14.27 9.70
CA THR A 120 2.11 15.64 9.18
C THR A 120 3.07 16.62 9.86
N SER A 121 3.61 16.26 11.03
CA SER A 121 4.48 17.13 11.81
C SER A 121 5.85 17.34 11.15
N GLN A 122 6.50 18.47 11.48
CA GLN A 122 7.89 18.82 11.12
C GLN A 122 8.96 17.94 11.79
N GLY A 123 8.74 16.63 11.85
CA GLY A 123 9.78 15.66 12.16
C GLY A 123 10.82 15.61 11.03
N PRO A 124 11.93 14.88 11.20
CA PRO A 124 12.99 14.79 10.19
C PRO A 124 12.51 14.21 8.85
N ASN A 125 11.40 13.48 8.86
CA ASN A 125 10.87 12.70 7.75
C ASN A 125 9.35 12.93 7.61
N PRO A 126 8.91 14.13 7.20
CA PRO A 126 7.49 14.41 7.01
C PRO A 126 6.96 13.66 5.79
N CYS A 127 5.70 13.28 5.85
CA CYS A 127 4.98 12.72 4.71
C CYS A 127 5.02 13.66 3.49
N ILE A 128 5.10 13.08 2.29
CA ILE A 128 5.25 13.78 1.01
C ILE A 128 3.90 14.20 0.43
N ARG A 129 2.88 13.32 0.48
CA ARG A 129 1.56 13.54 -0.14
C ARG A 129 0.49 12.73 0.58
N ASP A 130 -0.76 13.21 0.52
CA ASP A 130 -1.93 12.54 1.11
C ASP A 130 -1.76 12.31 2.62
N CYS A 131 -1.11 13.27 3.28
CA CYS A 131 -0.69 13.18 4.67
C CYS A 131 -1.84 13.44 5.64
N GLY A 132 -1.67 12.92 6.85
CA GLY A 132 -2.71 12.95 7.88
C GLY A 132 -3.31 11.57 8.06
N LEU A 133 -3.30 11.10 9.30
CA LEU A 133 -4.06 9.91 9.64
C LEU A 133 -5.54 10.18 9.39
N THR A 134 -6.15 9.34 8.56
CA THR A 134 -7.61 9.31 8.44
C THR A 134 -8.17 9.01 9.83
N LYS A 135 -9.00 9.93 10.35
CA LYS A 135 -9.74 9.66 11.58
C LYS A 135 -10.69 8.52 11.30
N LEU A 136 -10.35 7.33 11.80
CA LEU A 136 -11.23 6.18 11.70
C LEU A 136 -12.55 6.51 12.41
N PRO A 137 -13.70 6.13 11.84
CA PRO A 137 -14.97 6.25 12.55
C PRO A 137 -14.88 5.47 13.87
N SER A 138 -15.13 6.15 14.99
CA SER A 138 -15.28 5.51 16.29
C SER A 138 -16.77 5.38 16.60
N CYS A 139 -17.24 4.17 16.94
CA CYS A 139 -18.60 3.99 17.39
C CYS A 139 -18.77 4.49 18.84
N SER A 140 -19.93 5.07 19.20
CA SER A 140 -20.24 5.44 20.59
C SER A 140 -20.41 4.19 21.46
N SER A 141 -20.18 4.29 22.77
CA SER A 141 -20.39 3.18 23.71
C SER A 141 -21.84 2.63 23.74
N SER A 142 -22.78 3.32 23.09
CA SER A 142 -24.17 2.90 22.91
C SER A 142 -24.43 2.08 21.63
N SER A 143 -23.43 1.91 20.75
CA SER A 143 -23.57 1.06 19.56
C SER A 143 -23.39 -0.40 19.96
N THR A 144 -24.49 -1.13 20.06
CA THR A 144 -24.44 -2.59 19.98
C THR A 144 -23.84 -2.97 18.63
N LEU A 145 -22.78 -3.78 18.61
CA LEU A 145 -22.27 -4.36 17.37
C LEU A 145 -23.40 -5.16 16.71
N SER A 146 -23.98 -4.63 15.62
CA SER A 146 -25.11 -5.26 14.93
C SER A 146 -24.74 -6.60 14.29
N ARG A 147 -23.44 -6.89 14.15
CA ARG A 147 -22.90 -8.13 13.65
C ARG A 147 -21.77 -8.62 14.56
N LYS A 148 -21.85 -9.89 14.97
CA LYS A 148 -20.76 -10.61 15.62
C LYS A 148 -20.45 -11.83 14.77
N ILE A 149 -19.29 -11.81 14.13
CA ILE A 149 -18.87 -12.82 13.16
C ILE A 149 -17.78 -13.67 13.80
N GLY A 150 -17.94 -15.00 13.75
CA GLY A 150 -16.94 -15.96 14.17
C GLY A 150 -16.45 -16.76 12.98
N TYR A 151 -15.13 -16.90 12.83
CA TYR A 151 -14.56 -17.83 11.86
C TYR A 151 -14.44 -19.22 12.49
N TYR A 152 -15.02 -20.21 11.83
CA TYR A 152 -14.81 -21.61 12.13
C TYR A 152 -13.71 -22.14 11.20
N ALA A 153 -12.53 -22.36 11.78
CA ALA A 153 -11.41 -22.97 11.08
C ALA A 153 -11.67 -24.47 10.86
N GLY A 154 -11.89 -24.90 9.61
CA GLY A 154 -12.14 -26.29 9.22
C GLY A 154 -11.05 -27.24 9.70
N TRP A 155 -9.80 -26.78 9.74
CA TRP A 155 -8.67 -27.54 10.27
C TRP A 155 -8.66 -27.67 11.81
N GLY A 156 -9.56 -26.98 12.51
CA GLY A 156 -9.71 -27.04 13.96
C GLY A 156 -10.25 -28.39 14.46
N ASP A 157 -11.00 -29.13 13.63
CA ASP A 157 -11.55 -30.44 14.02
C ASP A 157 -10.50 -31.57 13.95
N TYR A 158 -9.42 -31.38 13.20
CA TYR A 158 -8.34 -32.38 13.09
C TYR A 158 -7.26 -32.24 14.17
N ARG A 159 -7.44 -31.34 15.14
CA ARG A 159 -6.44 -31.14 16.20
C ARG A 159 -6.35 -32.37 17.10
N SER A 160 -5.13 -32.88 17.26
CA SER A 160 -4.83 -33.99 18.16
C SER A 160 -5.00 -33.61 19.63
N CYS A 161 -4.90 -34.58 20.54
CA CYS A 161 -4.96 -34.38 22.00
C CYS A 161 -6.33 -33.93 22.55
N GLY A 162 -7.43 -34.17 21.83
CA GLY A 162 -8.79 -33.90 22.32
C GLY A 162 -9.13 -32.42 22.46
N VAL A 163 -8.37 -31.54 21.80
CA VAL A 163 -8.66 -30.09 21.71
C VAL A 163 -9.34 -29.73 20.39
N ASN A 164 -9.83 -30.72 19.65
CA ASN A 164 -10.67 -30.48 18.49
C ASN A 164 -12.01 -29.88 18.94
N VAL A 165 -12.50 -28.91 18.17
CA VAL A 165 -13.75 -28.22 18.45
C VAL A 165 -14.61 -28.33 17.20
N ALA A 166 -15.64 -29.16 17.26
CA ALA A 166 -16.64 -29.29 16.21
C ALA A 166 -17.66 -28.14 16.28
N PRO A 167 -18.37 -27.82 15.18
CA PRO A 167 -19.30 -26.70 15.13
C PRO A 167 -20.42 -26.76 16.18
N ASP A 168 -20.86 -27.96 16.58
CA ASP A 168 -21.91 -28.21 17.57
C ASP A 168 -21.45 -28.05 19.03
N GLN A 169 -20.14 -27.93 19.26
CA GLN A 169 -19.56 -27.66 20.58
C GLN A 169 -19.42 -26.16 20.88
N ILE A 170 -19.64 -25.29 19.88
CA ILE A 170 -19.54 -23.84 20.01
C ILE A 170 -20.91 -23.25 20.40
N ASN A 171 -20.93 -22.36 21.40
CA ASN A 171 -22.13 -21.58 21.71
C ASN A 171 -22.26 -20.40 20.72
N TRP A 172 -23.16 -20.55 19.74
CA TRP A 172 -23.43 -19.54 18.73
C TRP A 172 -24.45 -18.46 19.13
N GLU A 173 -24.99 -18.50 20.35
CA GLU A 173 -26.08 -17.62 20.82
C GLU A 173 -25.85 -16.13 20.54
N ASN A 174 -24.62 -15.66 20.72
CA ASN A 174 -24.27 -14.25 20.56
C ASN A 174 -23.71 -13.90 19.17
N PHE A 175 -23.58 -14.88 18.27
CA PHE A 175 -23.08 -14.67 16.92
C PHE A 175 -24.23 -14.40 15.96
N THR A 176 -24.00 -13.49 15.02
CA THR A 176 -24.90 -13.24 13.89
C THR A 176 -24.41 -13.94 12.63
N GLY A 177 -23.11 -14.24 12.55
CA GLY A 177 -22.48 -14.89 11.41
C GLY A 177 -21.42 -15.91 11.83
N ALA A 178 -21.40 -17.05 11.15
CA ALA A 178 -20.36 -18.05 11.21
C ALA A 178 -19.73 -18.20 9.83
N HIS A 179 -18.44 -17.86 9.70
CA HIS A 179 -17.69 -17.99 8.47
C HIS A 179 -16.91 -19.31 8.50
N TYR A 180 -17.23 -20.25 7.61
CA TYR A 180 -16.43 -21.46 7.47
C TYR A 180 -15.14 -21.15 6.70
N ALA A 181 -14.00 -21.39 7.32
CA ALA A 181 -12.67 -21.14 6.78
C ALA A 181 -11.97 -22.49 6.48
N PHE A 182 -11.60 -22.81 5.24
CA PHE A 182 -11.78 -22.05 4.01
C PHE A 182 -12.17 -22.97 2.85
N ALA A 183 -13.02 -22.48 1.96
CA ALA A 183 -13.06 -22.95 0.58
C ALA A 183 -11.93 -22.29 -0.23
N THR A 184 -11.63 -22.85 -1.40
CA THR A 184 -10.57 -22.36 -2.30
C THR A 184 -11.09 -22.17 -3.72
N ILE A 185 -10.26 -21.57 -4.59
CA ILE A 185 -10.55 -21.51 -6.03
C ILE A 185 -9.75 -22.61 -6.72
N SER A 186 -10.42 -23.42 -7.54
CA SER A 186 -9.80 -24.44 -8.37
C SER A 186 -9.07 -23.85 -9.58
N GLN A 187 -8.28 -24.67 -10.27
CA GLN A 187 -7.60 -24.26 -11.52
C GLN A 187 -8.59 -23.91 -12.65
N ASP A 188 -9.81 -24.46 -12.64
CA ASP A 188 -10.90 -24.09 -13.55
C ASP A 188 -11.72 -22.87 -13.06
N LEU A 189 -11.19 -22.14 -12.07
CA LEU A 189 -11.72 -20.88 -11.54
C LEU A 189 -13.10 -21.01 -10.88
N LYS A 190 -13.36 -22.16 -10.25
CA LYS A 190 -14.58 -22.43 -9.49
C LYS A 190 -14.29 -22.50 -8.01
N ILE A 191 -15.30 -22.21 -7.18
CA ILE A 191 -15.21 -22.52 -5.75
C ILE A 191 -15.13 -24.04 -5.56
N GLN A 192 -14.26 -24.48 -4.65
CA GLN A 192 -14.14 -25.87 -4.23
C GLN A 192 -13.90 -25.95 -2.73
N LEU A 193 -14.32 -27.05 -2.12
CA LEU A 193 -14.08 -27.39 -0.72
C LEU A 193 -13.49 -28.79 -0.66
N ALA A 194 -12.58 -29.05 0.27
CA ALA A 194 -12.05 -30.40 0.47
C ALA A 194 -13.15 -31.36 0.91
N ASP A 195 -13.16 -32.60 0.40
CA ASP A 195 -14.17 -33.61 0.75
C ASP A 195 -14.24 -33.87 2.26
N THR A 196 -13.08 -33.78 2.94
CA THR A 196 -12.99 -33.92 4.39
C THR A 196 -13.71 -32.82 5.16
N ASP A 197 -13.86 -31.64 4.55
CA ASP A 197 -14.46 -30.46 5.17
C ASP A 197 -15.98 -30.37 4.94
N VAL A 198 -16.51 -31.08 3.94
CA VAL A 198 -17.96 -31.11 3.63
C VAL A 198 -18.82 -31.52 4.83
N PRO A 199 -18.51 -32.59 5.60
CA PRO A 199 -19.27 -32.95 6.79
C PRO A 199 -19.28 -31.83 7.85
N LEU A 200 -18.17 -31.11 8.01
CA LEU A 200 -18.05 -30.01 8.98
C LEU A 200 -18.87 -28.79 8.55
N LEU A 201 -18.84 -28.44 7.25
CA LEU A 201 -19.68 -27.37 6.72
C LEU A 201 -21.16 -27.68 6.95
N LYS A 202 -21.61 -28.89 6.62
CA LYS A 202 -23.00 -29.32 6.86
C LYS A 202 -23.37 -29.26 8.34
N LYS A 203 -22.47 -29.68 9.23
CA LYS A 203 -22.67 -29.60 10.68
C LYS A 203 -22.77 -28.16 11.19
N LEU A 204 -22.01 -27.23 10.60
CA LEU A 204 -22.11 -25.80 10.90
C LEU A 204 -23.44 -25.22 10.40
N VAL A 205 -23.86 -25.56 9.18
CA VAL A 205 -25.17 -25.16 8.62
C VAL A 205 -26.32 -25.66 9.50
N ALA A 206 -26.24 -26.89 10.01
CA ALA A 206 -27.24 -27.45 10.89
C ALA A 206 -27.42 -26.67 12.21
N GLN A 207 -26.43 -25.88 12.65
CA GLN A 207 -26.55 -25.05 13.86
C GLN A 207 -27.65 -23.99 13.74
N ARG A 208 -28.06 -23.64 12.53
CA ARG A 208 -29.16 -22.71 12.27
C ARG A 208 -30.51 -23.20 12.82
N SER A 209 -30.67 -24.52 12.99
CA SER A 209 -31.88 -25.09 13.63
C SER A 209 -31.97 -24.70 15.11
N ARG A 210 -30.84 -24.69 15.82
CA ARG A 210 -30.73 -24.27 17.22
C ARG A 210 -30.61 -22.75 17.38
N TRP A 211 -29.99 -22.09 16.40
CA TRP A 211 -29.71 -20.66 16.41
C TRP A 211 -30.25 -20.00 15.13
N PRO A 212 -31.57 -19.73 15.04
CA PRO A 212 -32.21 -19.30 13.78
C PRO A 212 -31.71 -17.96 13.22
N LYS A 213 -31.07 -17.13 14.05
CA LYS A 213 -30.47 -15.84 13.64
C LYS A 213 -29.07 -15.98 13.08
N LEU A 214 -28.44 -17.14 13.22
CA LEU A 214 -27.08 -17.39 12.73
C LEU A 214 -27.10 -17.50 11.20
N GLN A 215 -26.29 -16.69 10.54
CA GLN A 215 -25.99 -16.83 9.12
C GLN A 215 -24.72 -17.66 8.96
N VAL A 216 -24.73 -18.66 8.10
CA VAL A 216 -23.53 -19.43 7.75
C VAL A 216 -23.04 -18.98 6.38
N VAL A 217 -21.77 -18.57 6.34
CA VAL A 217 -21.09 -17.97 5.19
C VAL A 217 -19.86 -18.82 4.90
N ILE A 218 -19.52 -19.00 3.62
CA ILE A 218 -18.27 -19.66 3.23
C ILE A 218 -17.20 -18.61 2.98
N ALA A 219 -16.07 -18.69 3.69
CA ALA A 219 -14.89 -17.88 3.42
C ALA A 219 -14.03 -18.57 2.36
N VAL A 220 -13.66 -17.84 1.32
CA VAL A 220 -12.85 -18.34 0.20
C VAL A 220 -11.48 -17.66 0.22
N GLY A 221 -10.41 -18.44 0.28
CA GLY A 221 -9.04 -17.93 0.21
C GLY A 221 -8.22 -18.23 1.46
N GLY A 222 -7.79 -17.16 2.14
CA GLY A 222 -6.87 -17.21 3.27
C GLY A 222 -5.40 -17.21 2.87
N TRP A 223 -4.52 -17.10 3.87
CA TRP A 223 -3.09 -16.88 3.68
C TRP A 223 -2.40 -17.93 2.80
N ALA A 224 -2.52 -19.22 3.16
CA ALA A 224 -1.82 -20.30 2.45
C ALA A 224 -2.27 -20.37 0.98
N PHE A 225 -3.57 -20.25 0.71
CA PHE A 225 -4.10 -20.22 -0.64
C PHE A 225 -3.57 -19.02 -1.45
N SER A 226 -3.48 -17.84 -0.82
CA SER A 226 -3.07 -16.60 -1.47
C SER A 226 -1.56 -16.42 -1.63
N CYS A 227 -0.75 -17.18 -0.87
CA CYS A 227 0.72 -17.02 -0.85
C CYS A 227 1.47 -18.18 -1.51
N ASP A 228 0.97 -19.40 -1.39
CA ASP A 228 1.72 -20.59 -1.75
C ASP A 228 1.46 -21.04 -3.19
N ALA A 229 2.48 -21.60 -3.84
CA ALA A 229 2.26 -22.33 -5.08
C ALA A 229 1.52 -23.66 -4.76
N PRO A 230 0.64 -24.14 -5.66
CA PRO A 230 0.37 -23.64 -7.01
C PRO A 230 -0.84 -22.68 -7.10
N THR A 231 -1.28 -22.08 -5.99
CA THR A 231 -2.57 -21.35 -5.94
C THR A 231 -2.46 -19.83 -5.88
N LYS A 232 -1.28 -19.29 -5.56
CA LYS A 232 -1.06 -17.86 -5.29
C LYS A 232 -1.59 -16.89 -6.36
N ASP A 233 -1.62 -17.30 -7.63
CA ASP A 233 -2.08 -16.46 -8.75
C ASP A 233 -3.57 -16.61 -9.09
N LEU A 234 -4.26 -17.61 -8.54
CA LEU A 234 -5.63 -17.96 -8.95
C LEU A 234 -6.64 -16.84 -8.67
N PHE A 235 -6.50 -16.08 -7.59
CA PHE A 235 -7.33 -14.90 -7.38
C PHE A 235 -7.12 -13.86 -8.48
N SER A 236 -5.87 -13.56 -8.82
CA SER A 236 -5.50 -12.62 -9.89
C SER A 236 -6.03 -13.08 -11.25
N VAL A 237 -5.91 -14.38 -11.55
CA VAL A 237 -6.44 -14.98 -12.78
C VAL A 237 -7.97 -14.91 -12.80
N MET A 238 -8.64 -15.24 -11.70
CA MET A 238 -10.10 -15.20 -11.57
C MET A 238 -10.66 -13.80 -11.83
N ILE A 239 -10.02 -12.74 -11.29
CA ILE A 239 -10.50 -11.37 -11.47
C ILE A 239 -10.06 -10.71 -12.78
N SER A 240 -9.10 -11.30 -13.51
CA SER A 240 -8.41 -10.68 -14.66
C SER A 240 -9.33 -10.25 -15.80
N ASN A 241 -10.45 -10.96 -16.02
CA ASN A 241 -11.39 -10.64 -17.08
C ASN A 241 -12.83 -11.03 -16.73
N LYS A 242 -13.79 -10.56 -17.54
CA LYS A 242 -15.23 -10.76 -17.29
C LYS A 242 -15.64 -12.24 -17.34
N ALA A 243 -15.09 -13.03 -18.26
CA ALA A 243 -15.45 -14.44 -18.41
C ALA A 243 -14.98 -15.26 -17.20
N ASN A 244 -13.75 -15.03 -16.74
CA ASN A 244 -13.20 -15.69 -15.54
C ASN A 244 -14.03 -15.38 -14.29
N ARG A 245 -14.38 -14.10 -14.07
CA ARG A 245 -15.27 -13.71 -12.96
C ARG A 245 -16.64 -14.37 -13.08
N ALA A 246 -17.20 -14.47 -14.28
CA ALA A 246 -18.50 -15.11 -14.50
C ALA A 246 -18.48 -16.61 -14.16
N THR A 247 -17.40 -17.33 -14.50
CA THR A 247 -17.21 -18.73 -14.10
C THR A 247 -17.23 -18.87 -12.58
N PHE A 248 -16.44 -18.06 -11.87
CA PHE A 248 -16.37 -18.11 -10.42
C PHE A 248 -17.73 -17.77 -9.78
N ILE A 249 -18.36 -16.66 -10.17
CA ILE A 249 -19.67 -16.24 -9.65
C ILE A 249 -20.73 -17.32 -9.86
N SER A 250 -20.76 -17.96 -11.02
CA SER A 250 -21.73 -19.03 -11.32
C SER A 250 -21.50 -20.25 -10.43
N SER A 251 -20.24 -20.64 -10.21
CA SER A 251 -19.91 -21.73 -9.31
C SER A 251 -20.25 -21.42 -7.86
N VAL A 252 -20.02 -20.17 -7.41
CA VAL A 252 -20.39 -19.71 -6.07
C VAL A 252 -21.90 -19.78 -5.88
N ALA A 253 -22.70 -19.28 -6.82
CA ALA A 253 -24.15 -19.35 -6.72
C ALA A 253 -24.66 -20.80 -6.59
N ALA A 254 -24.07 -21.73 -7.35
CA ALA A 254 -24.40 -23.16 -7.23
C ALA A 254 -23.99 -23.73 -5.86
N PHE A 255 -22.78 -23.43 -5.39
CA PHE A 255 -22.26 -23.89 -4.10
C PHE A 255 -23.08 -23.36 -2.91
N LEU A 256 -23.44 -22.07 -2.92
CA LEU A 256 -24.28 -21.48 -1.88
C LEU A 256 -25.65 -22.17 -1.81
N LYS A 257 -26.23 -22.52 -2.96
CA LYS A 257 -27.49 -23.25 -3.04
C LYS A 257 -27.35 -24.69 -2.55
N GLU A 258 -26.28 -25.39 -2.97
CA GLU A 258 -26.02 -26.78 -2.60
C GLU A 258 -25.87 -26.98 -1.09
N TYR A 259 -25.17 -26.06 -0.43
CA TYR A 259 -24.88 -26.15 1.01
C TYR A 259 -25.75 -25.23 1.88
N GLU A 260 -26.82 -24.65 1.31
CA GLU A 260 -27.77 -23.78 2.02
C GLU A 260 -27.12 -22.62 2.79
N LEU A 261 -26.13 -21.99 2.17
CA LEU A 261 -25.33 -20.90 2.75
C LEU A 261 -25.98 -19.53 2.49
N GLN A 262 -25.74 -18.58 3.41
CA GLN A 262 -26.34 -17.23 3.37
C GLN A 262 -25.44 -16.21 2.68
N GLY A 263 -24.21 -16.59 2.32
CA GLY A 263 -23.29 -15.69 1.66
C GLY A 263 -21.91 -16.28 1.46
N ILE A 264 -21.07 -15.46 0.86
CA ILE A 264 -19.66 -15.70 0.62
C ILE A 264 -18.85 -14.56 1.25
N ASP A 265 -17.69 -14.91 1.77
CA ASP A 265 -16.66 -14.02 2.27
C ASP A 265 -15.39 -14.23 1.44
N ILE A 266 -14.82 -13.14 0.90
CA ILE A 266 -13.66 -13.21 0.00
C ILE A 266 -12.43 -12.75 0.75
N ASP A 267 -11.57 -13.71 1.09
CA ASP A 267 -10.33 -13.48 1.83
C ASP A 267 -9.13 -13.56 0.87
N PHE A 268 -9.03 -12.55 -0.01
CA PHE A 268 -7.93 -12.40 -0.97
C PHE A 268 -6.79 -11.58 -0.35
N GLU A 269 -5.66 -12.24 -0.07
CA GLU A 269 -4.51 -11.64 0.60
C GLU A 269 -3.25 -11.58 -0.29
N TYR A 270 -3.00 -10.53 -1.09
CA TYR A 270 -3.79 -9.31 -1.25
C TYR A 270 -3.88 -8.90 -2.74
N PRO A 271 -4.98 -8.27 -3.17
CA PRO A 271 -5.08 -7.71 -4.51
C PRO A 271 -3.97 -6.68 -4.78
N GLY A 272 -3.21 -6.88 -5.85
CA GLY A 272 -2.14 -5.97 -6.28
C GLY A 272 -0.76 -6.24 -5.65
N ALA A 273 -0.64 -7.20 -4.74
CA ALA A 273 0.63 -7.64 -4.19
C ALA A 273 1.44 -8.45 -5.22
N ILE A 274 2.46 -7.85 -5.82
CA ILE A 274 3.28 -8.46 -6.89
C ILE A 274 3.99 -9.71 -6.35
N GLU A 275 4.48 -9.67 -5.12
CA GLU A 275 5.12 -10.77 -4.43
C GLU A 275 4.17 -11.97 -4.20
N ARG A 276 2.86 -11.75 -4.35
CA ARG A 276 1.80 -12.77 -4.25
C ARG A 276 1.09 -13.03 -5.58
N GLY A 277 1.78 -12.81 -6.70
CA GLY A 277 1.28 -13.18 -8.02
C GLY A 277 0.35 -12.16 -8.68
N ALA A 278 0.26 -10.92 -8.18
CA ALA A 278 -0.39 -9.85 -8.93
C ALA A 278 0.47 -9.42 -10.13
N PRO A 279 -0.13 -9.07 -11.29
CA PRO A 279 0.61 -8.53 -12.43
C PRO A 279 1.36 -7.24 -12.06
N ALA A 280 2.63 -7.13 -12.47
CA ALA A 280 3.51 -5.99 -12.16
C ALA A 280 2.99 -4.62 -12.66
N THR A 281 2.04 -4.61 -13.59
CA THR A 281 1.49 -3.42 -14.24
C THR A 281 0.13 -2.99 -13.70
N GLY A 282 -0.30 -3.47 -12.53
CA GLY A 282 -1.63 -3.34 -11.91
C GLY A 282 -2.19 -1.93 -11.69
N LYS A 283 -2.20 -1.08 -12.71
CA LYS A 283 -3.20 -0.03 -12.85
C LYS A 283 -4.53 -0.74 -13.10
N PRO A 284 -5.56 -0.53 -12.25
CA PRO A 284 -6.91 -0.87 -12.62
C PRO A 284 -7.22 -0.10 -13.91
N THR A 285 -7.39 -0.80 -15.04
CA THR A 285 -7.84 -0.20 -16.30
C THR A 285 -9.34 0.09 -16.29
N SER A 286 -10.01 -0.17 -15.17
CA SER A 286 -11.43 0.09 -14.96
C SER A 286 -11.59 1.19 -13.90
N PRO A 287 -12.49 2.16 -14.10
CA PRO A 287 -12.85 3.11 -13.04
C PRO A 287 -13.35 2.33 -11.81
N PRO A 288 -13.17 2.86 -10.59
CA PRO A 288 -13.65 2.20 -9.39
C PRO A 288 -15.14 1.91 -9.53
N HIS A 289 -15.48 0.63 -9.67
CA HIS A 289 -16.85 0.18 -9.57
C HIS A 289 -17.30 0.53 -8.16
N LYS A 290 -18.23 1.47 -8.04
CA LYS A 290 -18.93 1.73 -6.78
C LYS A 290 -19.65 0.44 -6.41
N PHE A 291 -19.13 -0.27 -5.41
CA PHE A 291 -19.92 -1.24 -4.68
C PHE A 291 -20.92 -0.44 -3.85
N THR A 292 -22.07 -0.13 -4.44
CA THR A 292 -23.25 0.29 -3.68
C THR A 292 -23.89 -0.96 -3.11
N GLN A 293 -23.97 -1.02 -1.77
CA GLN A 293 -24.91 -1.90 -1.07
C GLN A 293 -26.35 -1.51 -1.43
#